data_AF-A0A448V8C7-F1
#
_entry.id   AF-A0A448V8C7-F1
#
_cell.length_a   1.000
_cell.length_b   1.000
_cell.length_c   1.000
_cell.angle_alpha   90.00
_cell.angle_beta   90.00
_cell.angle_gamma   90.00
#
_symmetry.space_group_name_H-M   'P 1'
#
loop_
_entity.id
_entity.type
_entity.pdbx_description
1 polymer ?
#
loop_
_entity_poly.entity_id
_entity_poly.type
_entity_poly.pdbx_seq_one_letter_code
_entity_poly.pdbx_strand_id
1 'polypeptide(L)'
;MVVDQLRNTAAEGSITGDAHFEAKAVGGISTGGDLAMATEQGDLTIGSAETHYHDEQGDATMHHKSALNSGGSTTLLSGKDLNILGSDVQSHDDLNLKAERNISIDATRNSANSHHGDQTSHVALHNGSHLSSGKETTVLSGKDIHMAASDIDAKGNVVLGAQGEIAIGVREDEMEYHLRANNTKVDMQASIS
;
A
#
# COMPACT_ATOMS: atom_id res chain seq x y z
N MET A 1 17.72 29.03 -3.33
CA MET A 1 18.40 27.85 -3.90
C MET A 1 17.70 26.64 -3.31
N VAL A 2 16.75 26.06 -4.05
CA VAL A 2 16.03 24.85 -3.62
C VAL A 2 16.86 23.67 -4.11
N VAL A 3 17.31 22.82 -3.19
CA VAL A 3 18.07 21.62 -3.54
C VAL A 3 17.04 20.49 -3.68
N ASP A 4 16.65 20.19 -4.92
CA ASP A 4 15.57 19.24 -5.23
C ASP A 4 15.99 17.76 -5.21
N GLN A 5 17.28 17.48 -4.99
CA GLN A 5 17.77 16.10 -4.88
C GLN A 5 18.91 15.97 -3.85
N LEU A 6 18.66 15.18 -2.81
CA LEU A 6 19.72 14.65 -1.94
C LEU A 6 20.27 13.37 -2.59
N ARG A 7 21.37 13.51 -3.33
CA ARG A 7 22.17 12.35 -3.77
C ARG A 7 23.06 11.91 -2.62
N ASN A 8 22.61 10.93 -1.83
CA ASN A 8 23.46 10.28 -0.84
C ASN A 8 24.13 9.04 -1.44
N THR A 9 25.44 9.10 -1.61
CA THR A 9 26.28 8.00 -2.09
C THR A 9 27.14 7.48 -0.93
N ALA A 10 26.51 7.01 0.15
CA ALA A 10 27.21 6.36 1.25
C ALA A 10 27.10 4.83 1.10
N ALA A 11 28.25 4.16 1.05
CA ALA A 11 28.35 2.71 0.89
C ALA A 11 27.84 1.90 2.10
N GLU A 12 27.61 2.56 3.24
CA GLU A 12 27.07 1.97 4.47
C GLU A 12 26.10 2.98 5.10
N GLY A 13 24.80 2.80 4.85
CA GLY A 13 23.77 3.80 5.11
C GLY A 13 23.24 3.77 6.55
N SER A 14 23.63 4.75 7.37
CA SER A 14 22.82 5.17 8.51
C SER A 14 22.78 6.69 8.57
N ILE A 15 21.59 7.27 8.42
CA ILE A 15 21.31 8.68 8.72
C ILE A 15 20.60 8.66 10.07
N THR A 16 21.27 9.11 11.13
CA THR A 16 20.66 9.29 12.46
C THR A 16 20.59 10.78 12.80
N GLY A 17 19.39 11.24 13.15
CA GLY A 17 19.13 12.59 13.64
C GLY A 17 17.63 12.86 13.72
N ASP A 18 17.21 13.74 14.62
CA ASP A 18 15.82 14.22 14.83
C ASP A 18 15.27 15.04 13.64
N ALA A 19 15.81 14.81 12.44
CA ALA A 19 15.31 15.39 11.21
C ALA A 19 14.03 14.64 10.82
N HIS A 20 12.93 15.38 10.74
CA HIS A 20 11.72 14.92 10.07
C HIS A 20 12.07 14.60 8.60
N PHE A 21 12.40 13.34 8.34
CA PHE A 21 12.77 12.84 7.02
C PHE A 21 11.50 12.45 6.27
N GLU A 22 10.93 13.38 5.52
CA GLU A 22 9.97 13.03 4.46
C GLU A 22 10.75 12.70 3.19
N ALA A 23 11.21 11.46 3.04
CA ALA A 23 11.58 10.93 1.73
C ALA A 23 10.31 10.74 0.91
N LYS A 24 9.90 11.79 0.20
CA LYS A 24 8.91 11.67 -0.87
C LYS A 24 9.62 11.20 -2.14
N ALA A 25 10.01 9.93 -2.17
CA ALA A 25 10.52 9.32 -3.38
C ALA A 25 9.36 9.16 -4.37
N VAL A 26 9.33 9.99 -5.41
CA VAL A 26 8.39 9.84 -6.53
C VAL A 26 8.77 8.53 -7.24
N GLY A 27 8.07 7.44 -6.91
CA GLY A 27 8.32 6.11 -7.48
C GLY A 27 8.89 5.06 -6.52
N GLY A 28 9.03 5.35 -5.22
CA GLY A 28 9.43 4.37 -4.21
C GLY A 28 10.90 4.40 -3.76
N ILE A 29 11.26 3.56 -2.79
CA ILE A 29 12.62 3.43 -2.22
C ILE A 29 13.25 2.16 -2.79
N SER A 30 14.52 2.25 -3.23
CA SER A 30 15.27 1.08 -3.71
C SER A 30 16.70 1.05 -3.16
N THR A 31 17.14 -0.12 -2.68
CA THR A 31 18.51 -0.38 -2.23
C THR A 31 19.11 -1.58 -2.97
N GLY A 32 20.43 -1.54 -3.21
CA GLY A 32 21.14 -2.65 -3.88
C GLY A 32 21.46 -3.84 -2.97
N GLY A 33 21.31 -3.69 -1.64
CA GLY A 33 21.49 -4.73 -0.65
C GLY A 33 20.31 -4.72 0.32
N ASP A 34 20.55 -5.07 1.58
CA ASP A 34 19.50 -5.11 2.60
C ASP A 34 18.84 -3.74 2.80
N LEU A 35 17.59 -3.76 3.25
CA LEU A 35 16.82 -2.59 3.62
C LEU A 35 16.21 -2.79 5.01
N ALA A 36 16.44 -1.82 5.89
CA ALA A 36 15.80 -1.78 7.21
C ALA A 36 15.09 -0.45 7.42
N MET A 37 13.83 -0.49 7.86
CA MET A 37 13.06 0.67 8.30
C MET A 37 12.47 0.37 9.66
N ALA A 38 12.65 1.29 10.62
CA ALA A 38 12.18 1.10 11.98
C ALA A 38 11.60 2.38 12.57
N THR A 39 10.54 2.25 13.36
CA THR A 39 10.00 3.31 14.23
C THR A 39 10.08 2.87 15.68
N GLU A 40 10.55 3.73 16.59
CA GLU A 40 10.67 3.37 18.01
C GLU A 40 9.34 3.41 18.77
N GLN A 41 8.48 4.40 18.49
CA GLN A 41 7.24 4.64 19.26
C GLN A 41 6.00 4.91 18.39
N GLY A 42 6.11 4.79 17.07
CA GLY A 42 5.07 5.19 16.14
C GLY A 42 4.74 4.13 15.09
N ASP A 43 3.82 4.48 14.21
CA ASP A 43 3.40 3.61 13.13
C ASP A 43 4.42 3.67 11.98
N LEU A 44 4.67 2.54 11.33
CA LEU A 44 5.43 2.49 10.07
C LEU A 44 4.43 2.26 8.94
N THR A 45 4.33 3.20 8.01
CA THR A 45 3.36 3.12 6.89
C THR A 45 4.06 3.16 5.54
N ILE A 46 3.85 2.12 4.75
CA ILE A 46 4.18 2.07 3.31
C ILE A 46 2.86 2.23 2.56
N GLY A 47 2.51 3.48 2.25
CA GLY A 47 1.23 3.82 1.63
C GLY A 47 1.39 4.37 0.21
N SER A 48 0.37 4.15 -0.61
CA SER A 48 0.25 4.77 -1.93
C SER A 48 0.10 6.29 -1.85
N ALA A 49 0.66 7.01 -2.81
CA ALA A 49 0.46 8.45 -2.95
C ALA A 49 -0.94 8.73 -3.53
N GLU A 50 -1.63 9.70 -2.96
CA GLU A 50 -3.01 10.02 -3.34
C GLU A 50 -3.07 11.29 -4.19
N THR A 51 -3.88 11.27 -5.24
CA THR A 51 -4.21 12.43 -6.07
C THR A 51 -5.71 12.59 -6.20
N HIS A 52 -6.16 13.83 -6.11
CA HIS A 52 -7.55 14.21 -6.28
C HIS A 52 -7.72 14.98 -7.58
N TYR A 53 -8.78 14.68 -8.30
CA TYR A 53 -9.25 15.42 -9.46
C TYR A 53 -10.67 15.90 -9.20
N HIS A 54 -10.95 17.15 -9.55
CA HIS A 54 -12.27 17.74 -9.44
C HIS A 54 -12.49 18.69 -10.63
N ASP A 55 -13.62 18.55 -11.30
CA ASP A 55 -14.12 19.50 -12.29
C ASP A 55 -15.66 19.61 -12.23
N GLU A 56 -16.26 20.37 -13.15
CA GLU A 56 -17.73 20.54 -13.20
C GLU A 56 -18.49 19.24 -13.52
N GLN A 57 -17.80 18.24 -14.06
CA GLN A 57 -18.36 17.02 -14.61
C GLN A 57 -18.01 15.79 -13.76
N GLY A 58 -17.23 15.92 -12.68
CA GLY A 58 -16.87 14.79 -11.85
C GLY A 58 -15.79 15.03 -10.79
N ASP A 59 -15.59 13.97 -10.00
CA ASP A 59 -14.61 13.87 -8.92
C ASP A 59 -13.88 12.54 -9.05
N ALA A 60 -12.57 12.52 -8.86
CA ALA A 60 -11.83 11.27 -8.77
C ALA A 60 -10.74 11.31 -7.69
N THR A 61 -10.61 10.21 -6.96
CA THR A 61 -9.50 9.92 -6.05
C THR A 61 -8.74 8.74 -6.61
N MET A 62 -7.44 8.94 -6.87
CA MET A 62 -6.54 7.92 -7.38
C MET A 62 -5.37 7.73 -6.45
N HIS A 63 -5.07 6.47 -6.13
CA HIS A 63 -3.94 6.04 -5.36
C HIS A 63 -2.89 5.43 -6.29
N HIS A 64 -1.68 5.98 -6.23
CA HIS A 64 -0.50 5.53 -6.96
C HIS A 64 0.35 4.70 -6.03
N LYS A 65 0.53 3.41 -6.35
CA LYS A 65 1.30 2.49 -5.52
C LYS A 65 2.68 3.04 -5.22
N SER A 66 3.10 2.94 -3.97
CA SER A 66 4.50 3.12 -3.60
C SER A 66 5.24 1.79 -3.77
N ALA A 67 6.53 1.85 -4.07
CA ALA A 67 7.37 0.65 -4.18
C ALA A 67 8.51 0.67 -3.15
N LEU A 68 8.80 -0.48 -2.56
CA LEU A 68 9.94 -0.71 -1.69
C LEU A 68 10.73 -1.89 -2.22
N ASN A 69 11.96 -1.66 -2.70
CA ASN A 69 12.74 -2.67 -3.40
C ASN A 69 14.11 -2.86 -2.75
N SER A 70 14.44 -4.08 -2.32
CA SER A 70 15.75 -4.44 -1.77
C SER A 70 16.43 -5.51 -2.63
N GLY A 71 17.70 -5.29 -2.95
CA GLY A 71 18.58 -6.30 -3.55
C GLY A 71 19.03 -7.39 -2.59
N GLY A 72 18.67 -7.29 -1.30
CA GLY A 72 18.88 -8.30 -0.27
C GLY A 72 17.59 -8.55 0.51
N SER A 73 17.69 -8.59 1.84
CA SER A 73 16.52 -8.77 2.72
C SER A 73 15.90 -7.43 3.12
N THR A 74 14.58 -7.39 3.26
CA THR A 74 13.88 -6.22 3.83
C THR A 74 13.40 -6.53 5.24
N THR A 75 13.64 -5.61 6.17
CA THR A 75 13.12 -5.66 7.54
C THR A 75 12.37 -4.37 7.88
N LEU A 76 11.07 -4.51 8.20
CA LEU A 76 10.18 -3.42 8.57
C LEU A 76 9.73 -3.61 10.02
N LEU A 77 10.14 -2.71 10.91
CA LEU A 77 9.85 -2.76 12.34
C LEU A 77 8.99 -1.55 12.74
N SER A 78 7.87 -1.79 13.39
CA SER A 78 7.04 -0.73 13.95
C SER A 78 6.93 -0.83 15.47
N GLY A 79 7.21 0.28 16.16
CA GLY A 79 6.96 0.43 17.59
C GLY A 79 5.48 0.47 17.97
N LYS A 80 4.56 0.55 16.99
CA LYS A 80 3.11 0.51 17.22
C LYS A 80 2.41 -0.31 16.13
N ASP A 81 1.96 0.29 15.04
CA ASP A 81 1.30 -0.43 13.94
C ASP A 81 2.12 -0.35 12.64
N LEU A 82 2.17 -1.46 11.89
CA LEU A 82 2.76 -1.50 10.54
C LEU A 82 1.65 -1.59 9.50
N ASN A 83 1.59 -0.62 8.58
CA ASN A 83 0.59 -0.55 7.53
C ASN A 83 1.25 -0.61 6.14
N ILE A 84 0.78 -1.52 5.29
CA ILE A 84 1.11 -1.55 3.86
C ILE A 84 -0.22 -1.38 3.11
N LEU A 85 -0.36 -0.26 2.42
CA LEU A 85 -1.63 0.19 1.85
C LEU A 85 -1.45 0.45 0.35
N GLY A 86 -2.10 -0.38 -0.47
CA GLY A 86 -2.02 -0.36 -1.93
C GLY A 86 -0.61 -0.15 -2.47
N SER A 87 0.37 -0.87 -1.94
CA SER A 87 1.79 -0.67 -2.24
C SER A 87 2.52 -1.98 -2.50
N ASP A 88 3.67 -1.89 -3.17
CA ASP A 88 4.50 -3.04 -3.51
C ASP A 88 5.75 -3.07 -2.63
N VAL A 89 6.04 -4.22 -2.01
CA VAL A 89 7.24 -4.44 -1.20
C VAL A 89 7.97 -5.69 -1.69
N GLN A 90 9.16 -5.53 -2.24
CA GLN A 90 9.92 -6.57 -2.90
C GLN A 90 11.31 -6.72 -2.25
N SER A 91 11.63 -7.95 -1.85
CA SER A 91 12.95 -8.32 -1.33
C SER A 91 13.54 -9.43 -2.20
N HIS A 92 14.81 -9.30 -2.54
CA HIS A 92 15.52 -10.38 -3.22
C HIS A 92 15.65 -11.63 -2.35
N ASP A 93 15.87 -11.45 -1.05
CA ASP A 93 16.02 -12.53 -0.07
C ASP A 93 14.77 -12.64 0.80
N ASP A 94 14.89 -12.35 2.09
CA ASP A 94 13.81 -12.49 3.07
C ASP A 94 13.04 -11.18 3.25
N LEU A 95 11.74 -11.27 3.53
CA LEU A 95 10.88 -10.14 3.87
C LEU A 95 10.34 -10.30 5.30
N ASN A 96 10.78 -9.43 6.21
CA ASN A 96 10.45 -9.49 7.62
C ASN A 96 9.63 -8.26 8.06
N LEU A 97 8.40 -8.48 8.51
CA LEU A 97 7.51 -7.45 9.04
C LEU A 97 7.25 -7.73 10.51
N LYS A 98 7.49 -6.74 11.37
CA LYS A 98 7.15 -6.83 12.79
C LYS A 98 6.49 -5.55 13.27
N ALA A 99 5.41 -5.69 14.03
CA ALA A 99 4.80 -4.59 14.76
C ALA A 99 4.54 -4.99 16.22
N GLU A 100 4.71 -4.05 17.14
CA GLU A 100 4.40 -4.27 18.56
C GLU A 100 2.88 -4.38 18.82
N ARG A 101 2.04 -3.85 17.92
CA ARG A 101 0.59 -3.92 18.05
C ARG A 101 -0.08 -4.59 16.85
N ASN A 102 -0.33 -3.91 15.74
CA ASN A 102 -1.04 -4.52 14.61
C ASN A 102 -0.23 -4.46 13.32
N ILE A 103 -0.47 -5.42 12.42
CA ILE A 103 -0.03 -5.35 11.03
C ILE A 103 -1.27 -5.32 10.13
N SER A 104 -1.32 -4.35 9.21
CA SER A 104 -2.36 -4.26 8.19
C SER A 104 -1.74 -4.28 6.79
N ILE A 105 -2.15 -5.21 5.94
CA ILE A 105 -1.78 -5.30 4.52
C ILE A 105 -3.06 -5.20 3.71
N ASP A 106 -3.42 -3.98 3.28
CA ASP A 106 -4.74 -3.70 2.71
C ASP A 106 -4.62 -3.03 1.34
N ALA A 107 -5.69 -3.11 0.58
CA ALA A 107 -5.85 -2.35 -0.63
C ALA A 107 -6.20 -0.89 -0.32
N THR A 108 -5.83 0.03 -1.22
CA THR A 108 -6.42 1.36 -1.26
C THR A 108 -7.62 1.39 -2.20
N ARG A 109 -8.53 2.35 -1.99
CA ARG A 109 -9.77 2.50 -2.78
C ARG A 109 -9.65 3.68 -3.72
N ASN A 110 -9.59 3.42 -5.01
CA ASN A 110 -9.76 4.43 -6.04
C ASN A 110 -11.24 4.63 -6.29
N SER A 111 -11.64 5.87 -6.56
CA SER A 111 -13.03 6.16 -6.92
C SER A 111 -13.12 7.25 -7.95
N ALA A 112 -14.07 7.14 -8.86
CA ALA A 112 -14.41 8.17 -9.81
C ALA A 112 -15.92 8.33 -9.92
N ASN A 113 -16.38 9.56 -9.85
CA ASN A 113 -17.75 9.98 -10.09
C ASN A 113 -17.77 10.85 -11.32
N SER A 114 -18.74 10.64 -12.22
CA SER A 114 -18.97 11.53 -13.34
C SER A 114 -20.44 11.85 -13.51
N HIS A 115 -20.71 13.05 -13.99
CA HIS A 115 -22.03 13.59 -14.26
C HIS A 115 -22.01 14.26 -15.64
N HIS A 116 -22.80 13.74 -16.58
CA HIS A 116 -22.92 14.32 -17.91
C HIS A 116 -24.40 14.45 -18.28
N GLY A 117 -24.90 15.68 -18.29
CA GLY A 117 -26.33 15.95 -18.48
C GLY A 117 -27.19 15.23 -17.43
N ASP A 118 -28.11 14.38 -17.90
CA ASP A 118 -28.97 13.56 -17.04
C ASP A 118 -28.35 12.21 -16.66
N GLN A 119 -27.05 11.99 -16.89
CA GLN A 119 -26.39 10.71 -16.63
C GLN A 119 -25.38 10.86 -15.49
N THR A 120 -25.31 9.86 -14.60
CA THR A 120 -24.28 9.80 -13.55
C THR A 120 -23.65 8.42 -13.52
N SER A 121 -22.35 8.35 -13.25
CA SER A 121 -21.64 7.09 -13.06
C SER A 121 -20.76 7.15 -11.82
N HIS A 122 -20.66 6.01 -11.14
CA HIS A 122 -19.76 5.78 -10.02
C HIS A 122 -18.93 4.54 -10.31
N VAL A 123 -17.63 4.62 -10.06
CA VAL A 123 -16.73 3.48 -10.06
C VAL A 123 -15.88 3.55 -8.81
N ALA A 124 -15.74 2.43 -8.09
CA ALA A 124 -14.74 2.25 -7.06
C ALA A 124 -13.97 0.95 -7.31
N LEU A 125 -12.64 1.04 -7.35
CA LEU A 125 -11.74 -0.08 -7.58
C LEU A 125 -10.71 -0.16 -6.45
N HIS A 126 -10.34 -1.37 -6.06
CA HIS A 126 -9.36 -1.58 -5.00
C HIS A 126 -7.99 -1.95 -5.54
N ASN A 127 -6.97 -1.16 -5.18
CA ASN A 127 -5.57 -1.41 -5.51
C ASN A 127 -4.90 -2.16 -4.35
N GLY A 128 -4.74 -3.47 -4.50
CA GLY A 128 -4.12 -4.34 -3.50
C GLY A 128 -2.66 -4.02 -3.20
N SER A 129 -2.21 -4.37 -2.00
CA SER A 129 -0.79 -4.44 -1.68
C SER A 129 -0.19 -5.77 -2.17
N HIS A 130 1.05 -5.74 -2.65
CA HIS A 130 1.77 -6.92 -3.13
C HIS A 130 3.13 -7.02 -2.40
N LEU A 131 3.30 -8.08 -1.61
CA LEU A 131 4.54 -8.36 -0.90
C LEU A 131 5.23 -9.54 -1.56
N SER A 132 6.53 -9.44 -1.86
CA SER A 132 7.28 -10.55 -2.43
C SER A 132 8.68 -10.73 -1.83
N SER A 133 9.08 -11.99 -1.68
CA SER A 133 10.41 -12.40 -1.22
C SER A 133 10.98 -13.52 -2.09
N GLY A 134 12.26 -13.43 -2.45
CA GLY A 134 12.96 -14.53 -3.13
C GLY A 134 13.27 -15.71 -2.23
N LYS A 135 13.10 -15.56 -0.91
CA LYS A 135 13.17 -16.61 0.11
C LYS A 135 11.91 -16.55 0.98
N GLU A 136 12.04 -16.38 2.30
CA GLU A 136 10.91 -16.45 3.24
C GLU A 136 10.25 -15.08 3.44
N THR A 137 8.95 -15.09 3.73
CA THR A 137 8.23 -13.92 4.25
C THR A 137 7.77 -14.23 5.67
N THR A 138 8.10 -13.36 6.62
CA THR A 138 7.67 -13.45 8.03
C THR A 138 6.90 -12.19 8.43
N VAL A 139 5.69 -12.37 8.95
CA VAL A 139 4.81 -11.28 9.42
C VAL A 139 4.42 -11.55 10.87
N LEU A 140 4.93 -10.74 11.79
CA LEU A 140 4.75 -10.94 13.24
C LEU A 140 4.11 -9.72 13.90
N SER A 141 2.95 -9.92 14.50
CA SER A 141 2.18 -8.89 15.17
C SER A 141 2.03 -9.17 16.66
N GLY A 142 2.22 -8.15 17.49
CA GLY A 142 1.99 -8.24 18.93
C GLY A 142 0.52 -8.38 19.32
N LYS A 143 -0.42 -8.07 18.42
CA LYS A 143 -1.87 -8.20 18.60
C LYS A 143 -2.48 -8.86 17.37
N ASP A 144 -2.94 -8.09 16.37
CA ASP A 144 -3.71 -8.64 15.24
C ASP A 144 -2.96 -8.47 13.91
N ILE A 145 -3.22 -9.37 12.95
CA ILE A 145 -2.86 -9.23 11.54
C ILE A 145 -4.16 -9.11 10.74
N HIS A 146 -4.29 -8.05 9.95
CA HIS A 146 -5.38 -7.89 9.00
C HIS A 146 -4.82 -7.82 7.58
N MET A 147 -5.39 -8.60 6.67
CA MET A 147 -5.06 -8.52 5.24
C MET A 147 -6.34 -8.46 4.42
N ALA A 148 -6.41 -7.58 3.42
CA ALA A 148 -7.53 -7.56 2.51
C ALA A 148 -7.17 -7.14 1.09
N ALA A 149 -7.76 -7.85 0.11
CA ALA A 149 -7.55 -7.64 -1.32
C ALA A 149 -6.08 -7.43 -1.71
N SER A 150 -5.18 -8.16 -1.04
CA SER A 150 -3.72 -8.04 -1.12
C SER A 150 -3.11 -9.44 -1.13
N ASP A 151 -1.85 -9.54 -1.53
CA ASP A 151 -1.17 -10.81 -1.72
C ASP A 151 0.27 -10.82 -1.16
N ILE A 152 0.76 -12.04 -0.92
CA ILE A 152 2.12 -12.34 -0.47
C ILE A 152 2.69 -13.48 -1.35
N ASP A 153 3.72 -13.19 -2.14
CA ASP A 153 4.46 -14.14 -2.97
C ASP A 153 5.88 -14.39 -2.42
N ALA A 154 6.03 -15.44 -1.61
CA ALA A 154 7.33 -15.92 -1.15
C ALA A 154 7.75 -17.17 -1.95
N LYS A 155 9.01 -17.23 -2.37
CA LYS A 155 9.56 -18.47 -2.99
C LYS A 155 9.85 -19.56 -1.97
N GLY A 156 10.03 -19.19 -0.70
CA GLY A 156 10.13 -20.07 0.45
C GLY A 156 8.83 -20.13 1.25
N ASN A 157 8.96 -20.14 2.58
CA ASN A 157 7.82 -20.20 3.49
C ASN A 157 7.19 -18.81 3.69
N VAL A 158 5.89 -18.78 3.98
CA VAL A 158 5.19 -17.62 4.55
C VAL A 158 4.82 -17.94 5.99
N VAL A 159 5.30 -17.14 6.94
CA VAL A 159 4.98 -17.25 8.37
C VAL A 159 4.12 -16.05 8.76
N LEU A 160 2.92 -16.33 9.28
CA LEU A 160 2.04 -15.32 9.88
C LEU A 160 1.86 -15.65 11.37
N GLY A 161 2.23 -14.72 12.24
CA GLY A 161 2.13 -14.88 13.69
C GLY A 161 1.51 -13.67 14.36
N ALA A 162 0.35 -13.86 15.01
CA ALA A 162 -0.34 -12.84 15.78
C ALA A 162 -0.64 -13.40 17.18
N GLN A 163 -0.58 -12.56 18.22
CA GLN A 163 -1.02 -12.98 19.57
C GLN A 163 -2.55 -12.98 19.70
N GLY A 164 -3.22 -12.21 18.85
CA GLY A 164 -4.67 -12.11 18.69
C GLY A 164 -5.15 -12.74 17.39
N GLU A 165 -5.89 -11.97 16.60
CA GLU A 165 -6.56 -12.45 15.38
C GLU A 165 -5.67 -12.35 14.14
N ILE A 166 -5.84 -13.30 13.21
CA ILE A 166 -5.40 -13.17 11.82
C ILE A 166 -6.66 -13.16 10.94
N ALA A 167 -6.99 -11.99 10.38
CA ALA A 167 -8.14 -11.79 9.53
C ALA A 167 -7.71 -11.60 8.06
N ILE A 168 -8.31 -12.37 7.15
CA ILE A 168 -8.08 -12.26 5.71
C ILE A 168 -9.43 -12.01 5.04
N GLY A 169 -9.56 -10.85 4.39
CA GLY A 169 -10.80 -10.37 3.79
C GLY A 169 -10.67 -10.02 2.31
N VAL A 170 -11.81 -9.73 1.71
CA VAL A 170 -11.91 -9.19 0.36
C VAL A 170 -12.32 -7.72 0.40
N ARG A 171 -12.10 -7.03 -0.72
CA ARG A 171 -12.68 -5.72 -1.01
C ARG A 171 -13.47 -5.87 -2.30
N GLU A 172 -14.64 -5.26 -2.35
CA GLU A 172 -15.55 -5.38 -3.50
C GLU A 172 -15.45 -4.13 -4.36
N ASP A 173 -15.25 -4.34 -5.65
CA ASP A 173 -15.29 -3.25 -6.62
C ASP A 173 -16.73 -2.87 -6.93
N GLU A 174 -16.96 -1.57 -7.10
CA GLU A 174 -18.28 -0.99 -7.33
C GLU A 174 -18.31 -0.34 -8.72
N MET A 175 -19.36 -0.60 -9.49
CA MET A 175 -19.61 0.08 -10.76
C MET A 175 -21.11 0.35 -10.90
N GLU A 176 -21.51 1.61 -10.85
CA GLU A 176 -22.91 2.04 -10.98
C GLU A 176 -23.09 3.05 -12.12
N TYR A 177 -24.22 2.95 -12.81
CA TYR A 177 -24.65 3.93 -13.80
C TYR A 177 -26.14 4.26 -13.63
N HIS A 178 -26.46 5.56 -13.70
CA HIS A 178 -27.80 6.10 -13.49
C HIS A 178 -28.21 7.07 -14.61
N LEU A 179 -29.48 6.96 -15.02
CA LEU A 179 -30.18 7.98 -15.81
C LEU A 179 -31.13 8.75 -14.90
N ARG A 180 -30.83 10.03 -14.63
CA ARG A 180 -31.62 10.94 -13.80
C ARG A 180 -33.06 11.11 -14.29
N ALA A 181 -33.30 11.00 -15.59
CA ALA A 181 -34.63 11.15 -16.17
C ALA A 181 -35.66 10.13 -15.63
N ASN A 182 -35.23 8.90 -15.29
CA ASN A 182 -36.14 7.80 -14.91
C ASN A 182 -35.71 7.03 -13.64
N ASN A 183 -34.73 7.52 -12.88
CA ASN A 183 -34.21 6.89 -11.65
C ASN A 183 -33.80 5.40 -11.83
N THR A 184 -33.43 5.00 -13.05
CA THR A 184 -33.11 3.62 -13.40
C THR A 184 -31.64 3.35 -13.11
N LYS A 185 -31.36 2.40 -12.19
CA LYS A 185 -30.02 1.82 -11.97
C LYS A 185 -29.76 0.77 -13.04
N VAL A 186 -28.59 0.84 -13.67
CA VAL A 186 -28.09 -0.22 -14.56
C VAL A 186 -26.83 -0.80 -13.92
N ASP A 187 -26.92 -2.04 -13.45
CA ASP A 187 -25.75 -2.79 -12.98
C ASP A 187 -24.97 -3.27 -14.20
N MET A 188 -23.76 -2.76 -14.40
CA MET A 188 -22.85 -3.28 -15.41
C MET A 188 -22.01 -4.39 -14.76
N GLN A 189 -22.40 -5.65 -14.98
CA GLN A 189 -21.54 -6.78 -14.62
C GLN A 189 -20.27 -6.73 -15.47
N ALA A 190 -19.10 -6.62 -14.83
CA ALA A 190 -17.83 -6.87 -15.49
C ALA A 190 -17.79 -8.34 -15.94
N SER A 191 -17.79 -8.58 -17.25
CA SER A 191 -17.37 -9.86 -17.80
C SER A 191 -15.87 -10.00 -17.55
N ILE A 192 -15.49 -10.69 -16.47
CA ILE A 192 -14.12 -11.18 -16.30
C ILE A 192 -13.89 -12.29 -17.33
N SER A 193 -12.96 -12.06 -18.27
CA SER A 193 -12.49 -13.05 -19.25
C SER A 193 -11.15 -13.64 -18.84
#